data_AF-A0A959RP42-F1
#
_entry.id   AF-A0A959RP42-F1
#
_cell.length_a   1.000
_cell.length_b   1.000
_cell.length_c   1.000
_cell.angle_alpha   90.00
_cell.angle_beta   90.00
_cell.angle_gamma   90.00
#
_symmetry.space_group_name_H-M   'P 1'
#
loop_
_entity.id
_entity.type
_entity.pdbx_description
1 polymer ?
#
loop_
_entity_poly.entity_id
_entity_poly.type
_entity_poly.pdbx_seq_one_letter_code
_entity_poly.pdbx_strand_id
1 'polypeptide(L)' 'SQFVGYETDRRPVKEGTITLTMIDAQTNKTVWQGWTTGEVNSKNLTAKEIQRTVRSIFRKADLASN' A
#
# COMPACT_ATOMS: atom_id res chain seq x y z
N SER A 1 -35.53 -22.79 -19.49
CA SER A 1 -34.15 -22.27 -19.55
C SER A 1 -33.69 -22.01 -18.13
N GLN A 2 -32.76 -22.80 -17.62
CA GLN A 2 -32.27 -22.66 -16.25
C GLN A 2 -30.98 -21.83 -16.31
N PHE A 3 -31.07 -20.57 -15.92
CA PHE A 3 -29.90 -19.69 -15.80
C PHE A 3 -29.03 -20.23 -14.64
N VAL A 4 -27.88 -20.82 -14.98
CA VAL A 4 -26.82 -21.11 -14.01
C VAL A 4 -26.13 -19.78 -13.73
N GLY A 5 -26.41 -19.21 -12.55
CA GLY A 5 -25.85 -17.92 -12.13
C GLY A 5 -24.33 -17.98 -12.02
N TYR A 6 -23.69 -16.86 -12.34
CA TYR A 6 -22.25 -16.68 -12.22
C TYR A 6 -21.79 -17.07 -10.80
N GLU A 7 -20.95 -18.09 -10.71
CA GLU A 7 -20.28 -18.47 -9.48
C GLU A 7 -19.27 -17.36 -9.13
N THR A 8 -19.68 -16.42 -8.29
CA THR A 8 -18.77 -15.38 -7.78
C THR A 8 -17.78 -16.03 -6.83
N ASP A 9 -16.55 -16.29 -7.30
CA ASP A 9 -15.41 -16.68 -6.46
C ASP A 9 -15.05 -15.51 -5.53
N ARG A 10 -15.68 -15.46 -4.36
CA ARG A 10 -15.40 -14.46 -3.32
C ARG A 10 -14.22 -14.95 -2.50
N ARG A 11 -13.01 -14.57 -2.89
CA ARG A 11 -11.82 -14.81 -2.07
C ARG A 11 -11.65 -13.70 -1.04
N PRO A 12 -11.55 -14.03 0.26
CA PRO A 12 -11.25 -13.02 1.27
C PRO A 12 -9.79 -12.57 1.13
N VAL A 13 -9.60 -11.38 0.53
CA VAL A 13 -8.31 -10.71 0.49
C VAL A 13 -8.08 -9.92 1.77
N LYS A 14 -6.84 -9.91 2.29
CA LYS A 14 -6.47 -9.05 3.41
C LYS A 14 -5.79 -7.81 2.86
N GLU A 15 -6.31 -6.63 3.18
CA GLU A 15 -5.69 -5.37 2.78
C GLU A 15 -4.82 -4.82 3.91
N GLY A 16 -3.65 -4.29 3.55
CA GLY A 16 -2.75 -3.58 4.44
C GLY A 16 -2.42 -2.20 3.90
N THR A 17 -2.44 -1.19 4.77
CA THR A 17 -2.04 0.18 4.45
C THR A 17 -0.73 0.51 5.15
N ILE A 18 0.24 1.03 4.39
CA ILE A 18 1.49 1.55 4.92
C ILE A 18 1.48 3.07 4.77
N THR A 19 1.72 3.76 5.89
CA THR A 19 1.86 5.23 5.95
C THR A 19 3.31 5.57 6.23
N LEU A 20 3.87 6.50 5.45
CA LEU A 20 5.21 7.04 5.63
C LEU A 20 5.08 8.54 5.90
N THR A 21 5.62 8.99 7.04
CA THR A 21 5.63 10.40 7.44
C THR A 21 7.06 10.88 7.57
N MET A 22 7.39 11.98 6.91
CA MET A 22 8.69 12.62 6.99
C MET A 22 8.58 13.85 7.91
N ILE A 23 9.46 13.91 8.90
CA ILE A 23 9.50 14.97 9.90
C ILE A 23 10.86 15.67 9.79
N ASP A 24 10.84 17.00 9.70
CA ASP A 24 12.05 17.81 9.81
C ASP A 24 12.57 17.76 11.25
N ALA A 25 13.80 17.28 11.43
CA ALA A 25 14.36 17.02 12.75
C ALA A 25 14.65 18.30 13.56
N GLN A 26 14.82 19.45 12.90
CA GLN A 26 15.16 20.71 13.58
C GLN A 26 13.91 21.40 14.14
N THR A 27 12.82 21.36 13.38
CA THR A 27 11.56 22.05 13.71
C THR A 27 10.49 21.11 14.25
N ASN A 28 10.73 19.80 14.17
CA ASN A 28 9.77 18.74 14.50
C ASN A 28 8.45 18.85 13.71
N LYS A 29 8.49 19.47 12.53
CA LYS A 29 7.33 19.66 11.66
C LYS A 29 7.24 18.54 10.64
N THR A 30 6.03 18.09 10.34
CA THR A 30 5.80 17.16 9.23
C THR A 30 6.02 17.91 7.93
N VAL A 31 6.95 17.42 7.11
CA VAL A 31 7.28 18.03 5.80
C VAL A 31 6.61 17.28 4.65
N TRP A 32 6.29 16.00 4.85
CA TRP A 32 5.65 15.19 3.83
C TRP A 32 4.99 13.95 4.43
N GLN A 33 3.91 13.49 3.80
CA GLN A 33 3.25 12.23 4.13
C GLN A 33 2.78 11.53 2.86
N GLY A 34 2.95 10.23 2.80
CA GLY A 34 2.42 9.41 1.72
C GLY A 34 1.98 8.04 2.24
N TRP A 35 1.00 7.46 1.56
CA TRP A 35 0.48 6.15 1.89
C TRP A 35 0.28 5.30 0.65
N THR A 36 0.21 3.99 0.87
CA THR A 36 -0.23 3.05 -0.15
C THR A 36 -0.92 1.88 0.51
N THR A 37 -1.91 1.34 -0.19
CA THR A 37 -2.68 0.17 0.22
C THR A 37 -2.40 -0.97 -0.75
N GLY A 38 -2.32 -2.19 -0.26
CA GLY A 38 -2.11 -3.38 -1.09
C GLY A 38 -2.64 -4.64 -0.43
N GLU A 39 -2.89 -5.64 -1.25
CA GLU A 39 -3.25 -6.98 -0.78
C GLU A 39 -2.04 -7.64 -0.10
N VAL A 40 -2.26 -8.18 1.08
CA VAL A 40 -1.29 -8.91 1.88
C VAL A 40 -1.62 -10.39 1.76
N ASN A 41 -0.90 -11.09 0.89
CA ASN A 41 -1.17 -12.49 0.53
C ASN A 41 -0.66 -13.50 1.58
N SER A 42 -0.33 -13.04 2.80
CA SER A 42 0.37 -13.82 3.80
C SER A 42 -0.02 -13.38 5.20
N LYS A 43 -0.12 -14.33 6.14
CA LYS A 43 -0.32 -14.02 7.58
C LYS A 43 0.79 -13.12 8.14
N ASN A 44 1.94 -13.02 7.47
CA ASN A 44 3.09 -12.21 7.85
C ASN A 44 3.53 -11.33 6.67
N LEU A 45 3.50 -10.00 6.85
CA LEU A 45 4.15 -9.06 5.94
C LEU A 45 5.66 -9.32 5.97
N THR A 46 6.24 -9.68 4.82
CA THR A 46 7.69 -9.89 4.74
C THR A 46 8.42 -8.56 4.60
N ALA A 47 9.65 -8.49 5.10
CA ALA A 47 10.51 -7.30 4.93
C ALA A 47 10.68 -6.92 3.44
N LYS A 48 10.68 -7.91 2.54
CA LYS A 48 10.79 -7.70 1.08
C LYS A 48 9.55 -7.03 0.50
N GLU A 49 8.35 -7.40 0.96
CA GLU A 49 7.10 -6.75 0.55
C GLU A 49 7.06 -5.32 1.05
N ILE A 50 7.40 -5.08 2.33
CA ILE A 50 7.50 -3.73 2.89
C ILE A 50 8.47 -2.86 2.06
N GLN A 51 9.66 -3.36 1.74
CA GLN A 51 10.64 -2.63 0.94
C GLN A 51 10.16 -2.29 -0.48
N ARG A 52 9.39 -3.18 -1.12
CA ARG A 52 8.78 -2.91 -2.43
C ARG A 52 7.72 -1.83 -2.33
N THR A 53 6.89 -1.91 -1.29
CA THR A 53 5.83 -0.95 -1.02
C THR A 53 6.40 0.45 -0.74
N VAL A 54 7.42 0.55 0.11
CA VAL A 54 8.13 1.82 0.39
C VAL A 54 8.75 2.39 -0.89
N ARG A 55 9.42 1.58 -1.72
CA ARG A 55 9.96 2.04 -3.02
C ARG A 55 8.88 2.57 -3.95
N SER A 56 7.70 1.96 -3.96
CA SER A 56 6.57 2.43 -4.78
C SER A 56 6.06 3.79 -4.34
N ILE A 57 6.06 4.06 -3.02
CA ILE A 57 5.68 5.36 -2.45
C ILE A 57 6.65 6.44 -2.91
N PHE A 58 7.97 6.22 -2.76
CA PHE A 58 8.97 7.19 -3.19
C PHE A 58 8.92 7.44 -4.70
N ARG A 59 8.76 6.40 -5.53
CA ARG A 59 8.59 6.59 -6.98
C ARG A 59 7.37 7.45 -7.31
N LYS A 60 6.25 7.28 -6.61
CA LYS A 60 5.06 8.14 -6.80
C LYS A 60 5.33 9.58 -6.36
N ALA A 61 6.09 9.78 -5.29
CA ALA A 61 6.50 11.10 -4.84
C ALA A 61 7.42 11.79 -5.87
N ASP A 62 8.44 11.09 -6.39
CA ASP A 62 9.35 11.61 -7.42
C ASP A 62 8.59 12.00 -8.70
N LEU A 63 7.65 11.17 -9.14
CA LEU A 63 6.79 11.47 -10.30
C LEU A 63 5.91 12.71 -10.10
N ALA A 64 5.53 13.04 -8.86
CA ALA A 64 4.74 14.24 -8.57
C ALA A 64 5.60 15.52 -8.50
N SER A 65 6.93 15.39 -8.49
CA SER A 65 7.87 16.52 -8.43
C SER A 65 8.39 17.01 -9.80
N ASN A 66 8.04 16.32 -10.89
CA ASN A 66 8.30 16.73 -12.28
C ASN A 66 7.02 17.19 -12.97
#